data_AF-A0A945PFJ2-F1
#
_entry.id   AF-A0A945PFJ2-F1
#
_cell.length_a   1.000
_cell.length_b   1.000
_cell.length_c   1.000
_cell.angle_alpha   90.00
_cell.angle_beta   90.00
_cell.angle_gamma   90.00
#
_symmetry.space_group_name_H-M   'P 1'
#
loop_
_entity.id
_entity.type
_entity.pdbx_description
1 polymer ?
#
loop_
_entity_poly.entity_id
_entity_poly.type
_entity_poly.pdbx_seq_one_letter_code
_entity_poly.pdbx_strand_id
1 'polypeptide(L)' 'MAAIHREGEAYYLGGVVGVPDLCWRREADRWVSAPAALPSGAQKVTVQELPDDLREELLAFVARAQAMGSGRLDSGN' A
#
# COMPACT_ATOMS: atom_id res chain seq x y z
N MET A 1 -12.20 -1.42 3.74
CA MET A 1 -11.84 -1.11 2.34
C MET A 1 -10.47 -0.47 2.35
N ALA A 2 -9.63 -0.78 1.36
CA ALA A 2 -8.33 -0.15 1.21
C ALA A 2 -8.50 1.37 1.05
N ALA A 3 -7.64 2.13 1.71
CA ALA A 3 -7.60 3.58 1.62
C ALA A 3 -6.15 4.04 1.49
N ILE A 4 -5.96 5.06 0.66
CA ILE A 4 -4.67 5.70 0.47
C ILE A 4 -4.74 7.06 1.16
N HIS A 5 -3.70 7.38 1.92
CA HIS A 5 -3.55 8.68 2.57
C HIS A 5 -2.18 9.26 2.21
N ARG A 6 -2.06 10.58 2.30
CA ARG A 6 -0.83 11.31 2.02
C ARG A 6 -0.49 12.21 3.21
N GLU A 7 0.79 12.23 3.56
CA GLU A 7 1.37 13.21 4.49
C GLU A 7 2.71 13.68 3.91
N GLY A 8 2.79 14.95 3.50
CA GLY A 8 3.97 15.48 2.81
C GLY A 8 4.26 14.72 1.51
N GLU A 9 5.39 14.02 1.47
CA GLU A 9 5.84 13.20 0.32
C GLU A 9 5.61 11.69 0.53
N ALA A 10 5.09 11.30 1.69
CA ALA A 10 4.80 9.91 2.02
C ALA A 10 3.35 9.54 1.70
N TYR A 11 3.16 8.32 1.22
CA TYR A 11 1.85 7.75 0.92
C TYR A 11 1.61 6.52 1.80
N TYR A 12 0.44 6.44 2.42
CA TYR A 12 0.09 5.37 3.34
C TYR A 12 -1.05 4.55 2.75
N LEU A 13 -0.84 3.24 2.63
CA LEU A 13 -1.87 2.28 2.26
C LEU A 13 -2.32 1.53 3.52
N GLY A 14 -3.61 1.62 3.84
CA GLY A 14 -4.19 0.91 4.96
C GLY A 14 -5.56 0.31 4.65
N GLY A 15 -6.09 -0.48 5.56
CA GLY A 15 -7.44 -1.07 5.43
C GLY A 15 -7.55 -2.26 4.48
N VAL A 16 -6.41 -2.89 4.15
CA VAL A 16 -6.32 -4.18 3.45
C VAL A 16 -6.27 -5.29 4.50
N VAL A 17 -7.24 -6.21 4.47
CA VAL A 17 -7.33 -7.29 5.47
C VAL A 17 -6.10 -8.19 5.40
N GLY A 18 -5.46 -8.43 6.55
CA GLY A 18 -4.27 -9.28 6.64
C GLY A 18 -2.96 -8.63 6.19
N VAL A 19 -2.97 -7.35 5.82
CA VAL A 19 -1.78 -6.58 5.45
C VAL A 19 -1.63 -5.42 6.44
N PRO A 20 -0.45 -5.22 7.06
CA PRO A 20 -0.23 -4.07 7.92
C PRO A 20 -0.33 -2.77 7.11
N ASP A 21 -0.58 -1.65 7.80
CA ASP A 21 -0.49 -0.35 7.15
C ASP A 21 0.94 -0.12 6.65
N LEU A 22 1.07 0.29 5.39
CA LEU A 22 2.35 0.49 4.71
C LEU A 22 2.54 1.95 4.36
N CYS A 23 3.72 2.49 4.67
CA CYS A 23 4.18 3.79 4.21
C CYS A 23 5.13 3.62 3.03
N TRP A 24 4.83 4.33 1.94
CA TRP A 24 5.60 4.42 0.72
C TRP A 24 6.29 5.77 0.64
N ARG A 25 7.59 5.78 0.42
CA ARG A 25 8.44 6.97 0.31
C ARG A 25 9.39 6.84 -0.87
N ARG A 26 9.79 7.98 -1.45
CA ARG A 26 10.78 8.03 -2.52
C ARG A 26 12.17 8.10 -1.90
N GLU A 27 13.04 7.15 -2.22
CA GLU A 27 14.45 7.12 -1.83
C GLU A 27 15.33 6.93 -3.07
N ALA A 28 16.26 7.86 -3.31
CA ALA A 28 17.24 7.79 -4.42
C ALA A 28 16.64 7.32 -5.77
N ASP A 29 15.49 7.90 -6.12
CA ASP A 29 14.73 7.62 -7.34
C ASP A 29 13.98 6.27 -7.40
N ARG A 30 13.73 5.65 -6.24
CA ARG A 30 12.90 4.44 -6.12
C ARG A 30 11.84 4.60 -5.06
N TRP A 31 10.67 4.00 -5.28
CA TRP A 31 9.67 3.82 -4.21
C TRP A 31 10.05 2.67 -3.29
N VAL A 32 10.15 2.97 -2.00
CA VAL A 32 10.35 1.97 -0.95
C VAL A 32 9.13 1.95 -0.04
N SER A 33 8.80 0.78 0.49
CA SER A 33 7.71 0.62 1.45
C SER A 33 8.16 -0.02 2.75
N ALA A 34 7.57 0.42 3.85
CA ALA A 34 7.79 -0.14 5.17
C ALA A 34 6.50 -0.11 6.00
N PRO A 35 6.29 -1.07 6.93
CA PRO A 35 5.20 -0.99 7.88
C PRO A 35 5.28 0.28 8.72
N ALA A 36 4.20 1.06 8.73
CA ALA A 36 4.10 2.27 9.53
C ALA A 36 2.64 2.61 9.80
N ALA A 37 2.35 3.09 11.01
CA ALA A 37 1.01 3.52 11.37
C ALA A 37 0.59 4.76 10.57
N LEU A 38 -0.71 4.87 10.29
CA LEU A 38 -1.28 6.04 9.66
C LEU A 38 -1.20 7.27 10.60
N PRO A 39 -0.60 8.39 10.15
CA PRO A 39 -0.59 9.64 10.91
C PRO A 39 -2.00 10.24 11.01
N SER A 40 -2.31 10.87 12.14
CA SER A 40 -3.60 11.54 12.35
C SER A 40 -3.86 12.72 11.41
N GLY A 41 -2.81 13.35 10.89
CA GLY A 41 -2.89 14.47 9.93
C GLY A 41 -2.90 14.04 8.46
N ALA A 42 -2.81 12.75 8.17
CA ALA A 42 -2.72 12.26 6.79
C ALA A 42 -4.06 12.46 6.06
N GLN A 43 -3.99 13.04 4.86
CA GLN A 43 -5.16 13.34 4.06
C GLN A 43 -5.50 12.16 3.16
N LYS A 44 -6.77 11.76 3.12
CA LYS A 44 -7.21 10.71 2.21
C LYS A 44 -7.09 11.20 0.76
N VAL A 45 -6.47 10.39 -0.08
CA VAL A 45 -6.31 10.64 -1.52
C VAL A 45 -6.85 9.48 -2.34
N THR A 46 -7.14 9.75 -3.59
CA THR A 46 -7.57 8.75 -4.58
C THR A 46 -6.36 8.17 -5.32
N VAL A 47 -6.56 7.01 -5.96
CA VAL A 47 -5.53 6.37 -6.82
C VAL A 47 -5.09 7.28 -7.98
N GLN A 48 -5.96 8.17 -8.43
CA GLN A 48 -5.69 9.10 -9.54
C GLN A 48 -4.73 10.23 -9.13
N GLU A 49 -4.66 10.55 -7.85
CA GLU A 49 -3.75 11.57 -7.28
C GLU A 49 -2.36 11.01 -6.96
N LEU A 50 -2.17 9.70 -7.12
CA LEU A 50 -0.85 9.09 -7.00
C LEU A 50 0.02 9.42 -8.21
N PRO A 51 1.34 9.59 -8.00
CA PRO A 51 2.33 9.51 -9.08
C PRO A 51 2.15 8.23 -9.89
N ASP A 52 2.30 8.31 -11.21
CA ASP A 52 2.04 7.16 -12.09
C ASP A 52 2.92 5.96 -11.76
N ASP A 53 4.20 6.20 -11.46
CA ASP A 53 5.16 5.16 -11.09
C ASP A 53 4.82 4.52 -9.73
N LEU A 54 4.35 5.29 -8.75
CA LEU A 54 3.84 4.74 -7.48
C LEU A 54 2.56 3.93 -7.69
N ARG A 55 1.68 4.38 -8.59
CA ARG A 55 0.42 3.68 -8.92
C ARG A 55 0.74 2.29 -9.48
N GLU A 56 1.70 2.18 -10.39
CA GLU A 56 2.15 0.90 -10.95
C GLU A 56 2.73 -0.01 -9.87
N GLU A 57 3.60 0.51 -8.99
CA GLU A 57 4.19 -0.27 -7.89
C GLU A 57 3.13 -0.80 -6.91
N LEU A 58 2.12 0.02 -6.58
CA LEU A 58 1.00 -0.40 -5.71
C LEU A 58 0.14 -1.47 -6.36
N LEU A 59 -0.14 -1.36 -7.67
CA LEU A 59 -0.87 -2.39 -8.42
C LEU A 59 -0.09 -3.71 -8.42
N ALA A 60 1.22 -3.66 -8.69
CA ALA A 60 2.09 -4.83 -8.67
C ALA A 60 2.16 -5.46 -7.27
N PHE A 61 2.26 -4.65 -6.22
CA PHE A 61 2.23 -5.11 -4.83
C PHE A 61 0.92 -5.83 -4.50
N VAL A 62 -0.23 -5.23 -4.80
CA VAL A 62 -1.54 -5.82 -4.54
C VAL A 62 -1.75 -7.11 -5.34
N ALA A 63 -1.31 -7.17 -6.59
CA ALA A 63 -1.36 -8.39 -7.40
C ALA A 63 -0.51 -9.52 -6.78
N ARG A 64 0.71 -9.22 -6.33
CA ARG A 64 1.59 -10.19 -5.64
C ARG A 64 1.01 -10.63 -4.30
N ALA A 65 0.49 -9.70 -3.51
CA ALA A 65 -0.13 -9.99 -2.22
C ALA A 65 -1.36 -10.91 -2.38
N GLN A 66 -2.17 -10.68 -3.41
CA GLN A 66 -3.29 -11.58 -3.75
C GLN A 66 -2.80 -12.97 -4.18
N ALA A 67 -1.76 -13.05 -5.02
CA ALA A 67 -1.20 -14.33 -5.44
C ALA A 67 -0.62 -15.14 -4.26
N MET A 68 0.06 -14.48 -3.32
CA MET A 68 0.61 -15.12 -2.12
C MET A 68 -0.46 -15.46 -1.07
N GLY A 69 -1.45 -14.58 -0.89
CA GLY A 69 -2.59 -14.81 0.01
C GLY A 69 -3.55 -15.90 -0.49
N SER A 70 -3.65 -16.09 -1.81
CA SER A 70 -4.45 -17.15 -2.42
C SER A 70 -3.86 -18.56 -2.21
N GLY A 71 -2.62 -18.68 -1.71
CA GLY A 71 -2.04 -19.96 -1.33
C GLY A 71 -2.44 -20.47 0.06
N ARG A 72 -3.23 -19.70 0.84
CA ARG A 72 -3.52 -20.00 2.25
C ARG A 72 -4.99 -20.30 2.57
N LEU A 73 -5.86 -20.43 1.57
CA LEU A 73 -7.27 -20.79 1.77
C LEU A 73 -7.61 -22.27 1.41
N ASP A 74 -6.64 -23.06 0.93
CA ASP A 74 -6.85 -24.47 0.53
C ASP A 74 -6.03 -25.47 1.38
N SER A 75 -5.97 -25.24 2.68
CA SER A 75 -5.54 -26.27 3.65
C SER A 75 -6.45 -26.24 4.86
N GLY A 76 -7.70 -26.65 4.63
CA GLY A 76 -8.66 -27.03 5.64
C GLY A 76 -9.13 -28.45 5.35
N ASN A 77 -8.56 -29.39 6.10
CA ASN A 77 -8.87 -30.82 6.14
C ASN A 77 -10.33 -31.11 6.50
#